data_AF-A0A101JAW1-F1
#
_entry.id   AF-A0A101JAW1-F1
#
_cell.length_a   1.000
_cell.length_b   1.000
_cell.length_c   1.000
_cell.angle_alpha   90.00
_cell.angle_beta   90.00
_cell.angle_gamma   90.00
#
_symmetry.space_group_name_H-M   'P 1'
#
loop_
_entity.id
_entity.type
_entity.pdbx_description
1 polymer ?
#
loop_
_entity_poly.entity_id
_entity_poly.type
_entity_poly.pdbx_seq_one_letter_code
_entity_poly.pdbx_strand_id
1 'polypeptide(L)'
;MNRSQREAAARQIMERTPPPVPPELYAEVVRRGGRILRRRTAAVRLMWLLLFAATVAFVVWALMARPWVEPPSETTPPLTGW
;
A
#
# COMPACT_ATOMS: atom_id res chain seq x y z
N MET A 1 -1.35 37.64 -6.29
CA MET A 1 -0.30 37.09 -7.18
C MET A 1 -0.98 36.32 -8.30
N ASN A 2 -1.05 36.94 -9.49
CA ASN A 2 -1.85 36.44 -10.62
C ASN A 2 -1.15 35.29 -11.36
N ARG A 3 -1.94 34.45 -12.06
CA ARG A 3 -1.45 33.28 -12.81
C ARG A 3 -0.36 33.65 -13.82
N SER A 4 -0.52 34.78 -14.50
CA SER A 4 0.46 35.33 -15.46
C SER A 4 1.80 35.69 -14.82
N GLN A 5 1.81 36.23 -13.60
CA GLN A 5 3.05 36.53 -12.88
C GLN A 5 3.80 35.25 -12.47
N ARG A 6 3.07 34.18 -12.13
CA ARG A 6 3.67 32.88 -11.83
C ARG A 6 4.29 32.24 -13.08
N GLU A 7 3.62 32.35 -14.22
CA GLU A 7 4.14 31.84 -15.50
C GLU A 7 5.39 32.62 -15.94
N ALA A 8 5.39 33.94 -15.81
CA ALA A 8 6.56 34.77 -16.11
C ALA A 8 7.75 34.43 -15.19
N ALA A 9 7.50 34.25 -13.89
CA ALA A 9 8.53 33.84 -12.95
C ALA A 9 9.08 32.44 -13.25
N ALA A 10 8.21 31.49 -13.62
CA ALA A 10 8.62 30.14 -14.00
C ALA A 10 9.47 30.14 -15.28
N ARG A 11 9.08 30.91 -16.31
CA ARG A 11 9.88 31.07 -17.53
C ARG A 11 11.25 31.67 -17.24
N GLN A 12 11.31 32.69 -16.39
CA GLN A 12 12.58 33.31 -16.00
C GLN A 12 13.52 32.35 -15.25
N ILE A 13 12.97 31.43 -14.46
CA ILE A 13 13.76 30.39 -13.77
C ILE A 13 14.23 29.33 -14.77
N MET A 14 13.41 28.95 -15.75
CA MET A 14 13.78 27.96 -16.78
C MET A 14 14.75 28.50 -17.83
N GLU A 15 14.69 29.80 -18.14
CA GLU A 15 15.61 30.48 -19.06
C GLU A 15 16.99 30.72 -18.44
N ARG A 16 17.14 30.62 -17.12
CA ARG A 16 18.46 30.63 -16.48
C ARG A 16 19.19 29.34 -16.78
N THR A 17 20.39 29.48 -17.35
CA THR A 17 21.35 28.38 -17.52
C THR A 17 21.57 27.68 -16.17
N PRO A 18 21.28 26.37 -16.05
CA PRO A 18 21.55 25.63 -14.83
C PRO A 18 23.04 25.71 -14.50
N PRO A 19 23.41 25.97 -13.23
CA PRO A 19 24.81 25.96 -12.84
C PRO A 19 25.43 24.58 -13.12
N PRO A 20 26.68 24.52 -13.60
CA PRO A 20 27.33 23.26 -13.89
C PRO A 20 27.44 22.43 -12.61
N VAL A 21 26.76 21.29 -12.59
CA VAL A 21 26.79 20.35 -11.48
C VAL A 21 27.89 19.30 -11.72
N PRO A 22 28.73 19.02 -10.71
CA PRO A 22 29.71 17.94 -10.77
C PRO A 22 29.05 16.60 -11.14
N PRO A 23 29.60 15.85 -12.11
CA PRO A 23 28.99 14.61 -12.59
C PRO A 23 28.96 13.50 -11.52
N GLU A 24 29.82 13.58 -10.49
CA GLU A 24 29.86 12.58 -9.42
C GLU A 24 28.67 12.70 -8.44
N LEU A 25 28.05 13.88 -8.35
CA LEU A 25 26.93 14.16 -7.45
C LEU A 25 25.69 13.33 -7.78
N TYR A 26 25.39 13.13 -9.06
CA TYR A 26 24.23 12.34 -9.47
C TYR A 26 24.35 10.89 -9.00
N ALA A 27 25.53 10.29 -9.19
CA ALA A 27 25.79 8.92 -8.75
C ALA A 27 25.72 8.77 -7.23
N GLU A 28 26.22 9.76 -6.47
CA GLU A 28 26.17 9.74 -5.00
C GLU A 28 24.77 9.95 -4.44
N VAL A 29 23.97 10.84 -5.02
CA VAL A 29 22.57 11.05 -4.62
C VAL A 29 21.72 9.82 -4.94
N VAL A 30 21.91 9.18 -6.10
CA VAL A 30 21.23 7.92 -6.44
C VAL A 30 21.64 6.79 -5.49
N ARG A 31 22.93 6.69 -5.17
CA ARG A 31 23.47 5.69 -4.22
C ARG A 31 22.95 5.90 -2.79
N ARG A 32 22.71 7.15 -2.38
CA ARG A 32 22.18 7.49 -1.05
C ARG A 32 20.65 7.38 -0.99
N GLY A 33 19.94 7.80 -2.03
CA GLY A 33 18.48 7.76 -2.16
C GLY A 33 17.91 6.35 -2.37
N GLY A 34 18.68 5.44 -2.96
CA GLY A 34 18.26 4.06 -3.19
C GLY A 34 17.90 3.30 -1.91
N ARG A 35 18.49 3.64 -0.76
CA ARG A 35 18.20 2.97 0.52
C ARG A 35 16.78 3.30 1.04
N ILE A 36 16.35 4.54 0.89
CA ILE A 36 15.00 4.99 1.29
C ILE A 36 13.95 4.42 0.33
N LEU A 37 14.24 4.42 -0.96
CA LEU A 37 13.33 3.87 -1.97
C LEU A 37 13.14 2.35 -1.82
N ARG A 38 14.24 1.61 -1.59
CA ARG A 38 14.19 0.16 -1.32
C ARG A 38 13.43 -0.16 -0.04
N ARG A 39 13.59 0.64 1.02
CA ARG A 39 12.81 0.48 2.26
C ARG A 39 11.32 0.67 2.03
N ARG A 40 10.94 1.68 1.23
CA ARG A 40 9.53 1.94 0.92
C ARG A 40 8.92 0.81 0.09
N THR A 41 9.63 0.34 -0.94
CA THR A 41 9.15 -0.79 -1.75
C THR A 41 9.09 -2.08 -0.93
N ALA A 42 10.09 -2.34 -0.08
CA ALA A 42 10.09 -3.49 0.82
C ALA A 42 8.94 -3.40 1.83
N ALA A 43 8.70 -2.24 2.45
CA ALA A 43 7.60 -2.03 3.39
C ALA A 43 6.24 -2.21 2.73
N VAL A 44 6.03 -1.68 1.52
CA VAL A 44 4.78 -1.88 0.77
C VAL A 44 4.58 -3.35 0.40
N ARG A 45 5.64 -4.05 -0.03
CA ARG A 45 5.56 -5.50 -0.28
C ARG A 45 5.27 -6.28 0.99
N LEU A 46 5.93 -5.96 2.09
CA LEU A 46 5.72 -6.61 3.38
C LEU A 46 4.28 -6.40 3.85
N MET A 47 3.77 -5.17 3.73
CA MET A 47 2.39 -4.82 4.05
C MET A 47 1.40 -5.62 3.19
N TRP A 48 1.65 -5.73 1.88
CA TRP A 48 0.82 -6.54 1.00
C TRP A 48 0.87 -8.03 1.35
N LEU A 49 2.04 -8.57 1.68
CA LEU A 49 2.19 -9.96 2.12
C LEU A 49 1.47 -10.22 3.44
N LEU A 50 1.56 -9.30 4.40
CA LEU A 50 0.85 -9.38 5.67
C LEU A 50 -0.67 -9.30 5.46
N LEU A 51 -1.13 -8.39 4.61
CA LEU A 51 -2.54 -8.26 4.27
C LEU A 51 -3.06 -9.55 3.63
N PHE A 52 -2.32 -10.10 2.66
CA PHE A 52 -2.66 -11.35 2.01
C PHE A 52 -2.70 -12.52 3.00
N ALA A 53 -1.69 -12.64 3.87
CA ALA A 53 -1.65 -13.67 4.91
C ALA A 53 -2.84 -13.55 5.87
N ALA A 54 -3.20 -12.33 6.29
CA ALA A 54 -4.37 -12.09 7.13
C ALA A 54 -5.67 -12.48 6.43
N THR A 55 -5.83 -12.13 5.14
CA THR A 55 -6.99 -12.56 4.34
C THR A 55 -7.08 -14.08 4.24
N VAL A 56 -5.97 -14.77 3.95
CA VAL A 56 -5.96 -16.24 3.90
C VAL A 56 -6.33 -16.85 5.25
N ALA A 57 -5.73 -16.36 6.34
CA ALA A 57 -6.05 -16.83 7.69
C ALA A 57 -7.53 -16.64 8.03
N PHE A 58 -8.10 -15.48 7.67
CA PHE A 58 -9.53 -15.19 7.87
C PHE A 58 -10.43 -16.13 7.06
N VAL A 59 -10.09 -16.39 5.78
CA VAL A 59 -10.84 -17.33 4.93
C VAL A 59 -10.78 -18.75 5.49
N VAL A 60 -9.59 -19.22 5.88
CA VAL A 60 -9.42 -20.54 6.51
C VAL A 60 -10.26 -20.65 7.77
N TRP A 61 -10.20 -19.64 8.63
CA TRP A 61 -11.02 -19.59 9.83
C TRP A 61 -12.53 -19.62 9.51
N ALA A 62 -12.99 -18.82 8.56
CA ALA A 62 -14.39 -18.76 8.16
C ALA A 62 -14.89 -20.10 7.57
N LEU A 63 -14.04 -20.81 6.82
CA LEU A 63 -14.34 -22.13 6.29
C LEU A 63 -14.41 -23.20 7.39
N MET A 64 -13.54 -23.13 8.41
CA MET A 64 -13.53 -24.08 9.52
C MET A 64 -14.68 -23.86 10.50
N ALA A 65 -14.88 -22.60 10.91
CA ALA A 65 -15.91 -22.25 11.90
C ALA A 65 -17.32 -22.25 11.32
N ARG A 66 -17.46 -22.13 9.99
CA ARG A 66 -18.74 -21.98 9.27
C ARG A 66 -19.76 -21.14 10.06
N PRO A 67 -19.41 -19.89 10.46
CA PRO A 67 -20.23 -19.08 11.36
C PRO A 67 -21.62 -18.74 10.77
N TRP A 68 -21.77 -18.93 9.47
CA TRP A 68 -23.00 -18.74 8.69
C TRP A 68 -23.92 -19.96 8.69
N VAL A 69 -23.50 -21.07 9.29
CA VAL A 69 -24.36 -22.25 9.46
C VAL A 69 -25.21 -22.00 10.70
N GLU A 70 -26.51 -21.84 10.48
CA GLU A 70 -27.51 -21.84 11.53
C GLU A 70 -27.30 -23.11 12.39
N PRO A 71 -27.11 -22.99 13.72
CA PRO A 71 -27.09 -24.15 14.58
C PRO A 71 -28.38 -24.93 14.36
N PRO A 72 -28.34 -26.27 14.20
CA PRO A 72 -29.55 -27.05 14.05
C PRO A 72 -30.45 -26.73 15.23
N SER A 73 -31.63 -26.19 14.92
CA SER A 73 -32.57 -25.72 15.92
C SER A 73 -32.94 -26.90 16.82
N GLU A 74 -32.40 -26.94 18.04
CA GLU A 74 -32.71 -27.95 19.07
C GLU A 74 -34.17 -27.89 19.54
N THR A 75 -35.01 -27.06 18.93
CA THR A 75 -36.42 -26.86 19.23
C THR A 75 -37.36 -27.68 18.36
N THR A 76 -36.90 -28.80 17.79
CA THR A 76 -37.83 -29.87 17.44
C THR A 76 -37.86 -30.85 18.61
N PRO A 77 -38.91 -30.85 19.46
CA PRO A 77 -39.03 -31.90 20.46
C PRO A 77 -38.98 -33.26 19.75
N PRO A 78 -38.31 -34.27 20.33
CA PRO A 78 -38.21 -35.57 19.69
C PRO A 78 -39.64 -36.06 19.42
N LEU A 79 -39.94 -36.36 18.15
CA LEU A 79 -41.12 -37.10 17.75
C LEU A 79 -40.97 -38.53 18.30
N THR A 80 -41.22 -38.71 19.60
CA THR A 80 -41.52 -40.01 20.21
C THR A 80 -42.93 -40.38 19.79
N GLY A 81 -43.07 -40.87 18.55
CA GLY A 81 -44.33 -41.25 17.92
C GLY A 81 -44.23 -42.63 17.28
N TRP A 82 -43.79 -43.61 18.06
CA TRP A 82 -44.00 -45.04 17.88
C TRP A 82 -44.05 -45.69 19.25
#